data_AF-A0A8J6KBR9-F1
#
_entry.id   AF-A0A8J6KBR9-F1
#
_cell.length_a   1.000
_cell.length_b   1.000
_cell.length_c   1.000
_cell.angle_alpha   90.00
_cell.angle_beta   90.00
_cell.angle_gamma   90.00
#
_symmetry.space_group_name_H-M   'P 1'
#
loop_
_entity.id
_entity.type
_entity.pdbx_description
1 polymer ?
#
loop_
_entity_poly.entity_id
_entity_poly.type
_entity_poly.pdbx_seq_one_letter_code
_entity_poly.pdbx_strand_id
1 'polypeptide(L)'
;MHKNRPTRFHNDLNCPVCLQTATFPVETNCGHLFCGSCLIEYWKHDPWLGAISCPLCRQKVHMLYNDVSDVQQHDKTSRAVLQDIRQYNNRFSGKPRPLTDYLCDLPLLLHLALRRVFTMGGLVWIFCLRIIVCSFGAIMCLSSPFAVFADPLCGILSTIDDLVVIFLLLICMINILQQFRSEGMTMVHTATQSILSES
;
A
#
# COMPACT_ATOMS: atom_id res chain seq x y z
N MET A 1 2.03 13.49 39.63
CA MET A 1 0.67 14.03 39.87
C MET A 1 -0.34 12.95 39.49
N HIS A 2 -0.85 12.21 40.47
CA HIS A 2 -1.92 11.24 40.29
C HIS A 2 -3.21 12.00 39.92
N LYS A 3 -3.64 11.90 38.65
CA LYS A 3 -4.92 12.47 38.23
C LYS A 3 -6.01 11.51 38.68
N ASN A 4 -6.68 11.86 39.78
CA ASN A 4 -7.90 11.22 40.27
C ASN A 4 -8.87 11.04 39.10
N ARG A 5 -9.09 9.80 38.67
CA ARG A 5 -10.09 9.46 37.65
C ARG A 5 -11.43 9.36 38.39
N PRO A 6 -12.41 10.25 38.15
CA PRO A 6 -13.70 10.17 38.81
C PRO A 6 -14.35 8.84 38.43
N THR A 7 -14.93 8.18 39.43
CA THR A 7 -15.76 6.98 39.29
C THR A 7 -16.84 7.26 38.23
N ARG A 8 -16.68 6.68 37.04
CA ARG A 8 -17.65 6.79 35.94
C ARG A 8 -18.97 6.16 36.43
N PHE A 9 -20.02 6.97 36.52
CA PHE A 9 -21.34 6.49 36.89
C PHE A 9 -21.83 5.50 35.83
N HIS A 10 -22.60 4.51 36.28
CA HIS A 10 -23.02 3.31 35.55
C HIS A 10 -23.76 3.57 34.19
N ASN A 11 -24.11 4.81 33.87
CA ASN A 11 -24.72 5.21 32.58
C ASN A 11 -23.72 5.67 31.50
N ASP A 12 -22.47 5.97 31.86
CA ASP A 12 -21.47 6.54 30.93
C ASP A 12 -20.67 5.47 30.14
N LEU A 13 -21.04 4.20 30.30
CA LEU A 13 -20.41 3.06 29.63
C LEU A 13 -21.21 2.57 28.42
N ASN A 14 -22.31 3.22 28.06
CA ASN A 14 -23.11 2.80 26.91
C ASN A 14 -22.51 3.34 25.62
N CYS A 15 -22.33 2.46 24.64
CA CYS A 15 -21.88 2.83 23.31
C CYS A 15 -23.03 3.51 22.55
N PRO A 16 -22.87 4.74 22.08
CA PRO A 16 -23.94 5.47 21.36
C PRO A 16 -24.22 4.91 19.96
N VAL A 17 -23.39 3.98 19.47
CA VAL A 17 -23.58 3.34 18.15
C VAL A 17 -24.49 2.13 18.26
N CYS A 18 -24.23 1.21 19.19
CA CYS A 18 -25.05 0.01 19.38
C CYS A 18 -26.09 0.13 20.50
N LEU A 19 -26.09 1.24 21.26
CA LEU A 19 -26.99 1.52 22.39
C LEU A 19 -26.94 0.47 23.52
N GLN A 20 -25.86 -0.31 23.57
CA GLN A 20 -25.59 -1.32 24.60
C GLN A 20 -24.40 -0.90 25.45
N THR A 21 -24.21 -1.55 26.59
CA THR A 21 -22.99 -1.41 27.39
C THR A 21 -21.77 -1.74 26.53
N ALA A 22 -20.78 -0.84 26.55
CA ALA A 22 -19.64 -0.89 25.66
C ALA A 22 -18.80 -2.13 25.95
N THR A 23 -18.81 -3.05 24.99
CA THR A 23 -17.90 -4.19 24.98
C THR A 23 -16.55 -3.72 24.43
N PHE A 24 -15.50 -3.95 25.20
CA PHE A 24 -14.15 -3.49 24.85
C PHE A 24 -14.08 -1.97 24.60
N PRO A 25 -14.23 -1.16 25.66
CA PRO A 25 -14.41 0.29 25.53
C PRO A 25 -13.16 0.97 24.96
N VAL A 26 -13.36 1.74 23.91
CA VAL A 26 -12.33 2.55 23.26
C VAL A 26 -12.69 4.02 23.41
N GLU A 27 -11.76 4.79 23.96
CA GLU A 27 -11.85 6.23 24.11
C GLU A 27 -11.15 6.93 22.93
N THR A 28 -11.84 7.88 22.31
CA THR A 28 -11.28 8.69 21.21
C THR A 28 -10.51 9.90 21.76
N ASN A 29 -9.67 10.54 20.97
CA ASN A 29 -8.97 11.78 21.37
C ASN A 29 -9.90 12.98 21.68
N CYS A 30 -11.19 12.88 21.38
CA CYS A 30 -12.20 13.87 21.80
C CYS A 30 -12.88 13.52 23.14
N GLY A 31 -12.48 12.42 23.79
CA GLY A 31 -12.98 11.97 25.10
C GLY A 31 -14.24 11.11 25.05
N HIS A 32 -14.81 10.88 23.87
CA HIS A 32 -15.99 10.02 23.71
C HIS A 32 -15.63 8.54 23.65
N LEU A 33 -16.49 7.70 24.23
CA LEU A 33 -16.31 6.26 24.41
C LEU A 33 -17.28 5.46 23.54
N PHE A 34 -16.76 4.38 22.95
CA PHE A 34 -17.52 3.47 22.07
C PHE A 34 -17.03 2.04 22.24
N CYS A 35 -17.77 1.05 21.69
CA CYS A 35 -17.22 -0.29 21.50
C CYS A 35 -16.10 -0.24 20.45
N GLY A 36 -15.02 -0.99 20.68
CA GLY A 36 -13.95 -1.13 19.68
C GLY A 36 -14.46 -1.67 18.34
N SER A 37 -15.33 -2.69 18.36
CA SER A 37 -15.93 -3.26 17.15
C SER A 37 -16.77 -2.24 16.38
N CYS A 38 -17.60 -1.44 17.07
CA CYS A 38 -18.43 -0.42 16.45
C CYS A 38 -17.61 0.65 15.74
N LEU A 39 -16.53 1.15 16.37
CA LEU A 39 -15.67 2.17 15.75
C LEU A 39 -14.90 1.63 14.54
N ILE A 40 -14.43 0.38 14.62
CA ILE A 40 -13.72 -0.25 13.51
C ILE A 40 -14.66 -0.51 12.34
N GLU A 41 -15.88 -0.98 12.59
CA GLU A 41 -16.87 -1.18 11.53
C GLU A 41 -17.27 0.17 10.89
N TYR A 42 -17.46 1.19 11.73
CA TYR A 42 -17.70 2.55 11.26
C TYR A 42 -16.54 3.06 10.37
N TRP A 43 -15.29 2.77 10.74
CA TRP A 43 -14.13 3.08 9.91
C TRP A 43 -14.07 2.30 8.59
N LYS A 44 -14.47 1.02 8.59
CA LYS A 44 -14.50 0.17 7.39
C LYS A 44 -15.57 0.62 6.38
N HIS A 45 -16.65 1.25 6.85
CA HIS A 45 -17.72 1.80 6.01
C HIS A 45 -17.45 3.19 5.43
N ASP A 46 -16.55 3.99 6.01
CA ASP A 46 -16.21 5.33 5.53
C ASP A 46 -15.24 5.26 4.32
N PRO A 47 -15.22 6.25 3.39
CA PRO A 47 -14.28 6.27 2.28
C PRO A 47 -12.84 6.08 2.77
N TRP A 48 -12.21 4.99 2.32
CA TRP A 48 -11.01 4.32 2.82
C TRP A 48 -9.73 5.17 2.99
N LEU A 49 -9.77 6.47 2.69
CA LEU A 49 -8.63 7.38 2.72
C LEU A 49 -8.52 8.20 4.01
N GLY A 50 -9.60 8.40 4.77
CA GLY A 50 -9.66 9.36 5.88
C GLY A 50 -9.64 8.77 7.28
N ALA A 51 -9.18 9.57 8.25
CA ALA A 51 -9.47 9.34 9.66
C ALA A 51 -10.97 9.52 9.91
N ILE A 52 -11.59 8.70 10.76
CA ILE A 52 -13.01 8.80 11.06
C ILE A 52 -13.33 10.10 11.78
N SER A 53 -14.55 10.58 11.61
CA SER A 53 -15.11 11.66 12.42
C SER A 53 -15.88 11.06 13.59
N CYS A 54 -15.73 11.60 14.80
CA CYS A 54 -16.45 11.10 15.97
C CYS A 54 -17.97 11.15 15.73
N PRO A 55 -18.73 10.05 15.95
CA PRO A 55 -20.18 10.05 15.75
C PRO A 55 -20.96 11.05 16.64
N LEU A 56 -20.40 11.41 17.80
CA LEU A 56 -21.05 12.33 18.75
C LEU A 56 -20.75 13.81 18.47
N CYS A 57 -19.48 14.16 18.24
CA CYS A 57 -19.05 15.56 18.14
C CYS A 57 -18.45 15.95 16.78
N ARG A 58 -18.36 15.00 15.83
CA ARG A 58 -17.81 15.18 14.47
C ARG A 58 -16.33 15.58 14.40
N GLN A 59 -15.62 15.65 15.54
CA GLN A 59 -14.18 15.91 15.56
C GLN A 59 -13.42 14.75 14.91
N LYS A 60 -12.35 15.05 14.17
CA LYS A 60 -11.47 14.03 13.59
C LYS A 60 -10.78 13.22 14.67
N VAL A 61 -10.85 11.90 14.53
CA VAL A 61 -10.29 10.96 15.49
C VAL A 61 -8.94 10.47 14.96
N HIS A 62 -7.84 10.87 15.57
CA HIS A 62 -6.50 10.45 15.14
C HIS A 62 -5.89 9.37 16.03
N MET A 63 -6.49 9.15 17.20
CA MET A 63 -6.03 8.18 18.16
C MET A 63 -7.20 7.55 18.91
N LEU A 64 -7.10 6.22 19.02
CA LEU A 64 -8.00 5.36 19.76
C LEU A 64 -7.23 4.82 20.96
N TYR A 65 -7.68 5.19 22.16
CA TYR A 65 -7.13 4.74 23.43
C TYR A 65 -7.96 3.59 23.94
N ASN A 66 -7.30 2.51 24.32
CA ASN A 66 -7.93 1.36 24.92
C ASN A 66 -7.15 1.03 26.19
N ASP A 67 -7.79 1.18 27.34
CA ASP A 67 -7.17 0.94 28.64
C ASP A 67 -7.27 -0.56 28.94
N VAL A 68 -6.34 -1.33 28.38
CA VAL A 68 -6.25 -2.80 28.53
C VAL A 68 -5.69 -3.13 29.91
N SER A 69 -6.34 -2.67 30.98
CA SER A 69 -5.85 -2.89 32.34
C SER A 69 -6.57 -4.01 33.07
N ASP A 70 -7.75 -4.47 32.63
CA ASP A 70 -8.51 -5.41 33.47
C ASP A 70 -9.53 -6.30 32.73
N VAL A 71 -9.17 -6.85 31.57
CA VAL A 71 -9.97 -7.93 30.97
C VAL A 71 -9.12 -9.18 30.85
N GLN A 72 -8.99 -9.85 32.00
CA GLN A 72 -8.68 -11.27 32.08
C GLN A 72 -9.68 -12.02 31.18
N GLN A 73 -9.16 -12.82 30.25
CA GLN A 73 -9.90 -13.70 29.33
C GLN A 73 -10.54 -13.00 28.11
N HIS A 74 -9.83 -12.85 26.99
CA HIS A 74 -10.49 -12.44 25.74
C HIS A 74 -10.24 -13.35 24.53
N ASP A 75 -11.38 -13.83 24.03
CA ASP A 75 -11.68 -14.50 22.77
C ASP A 75 -10.85 -14.07 21.54
N LYS A 76 -10.92 -14.89 20.48
CA LYS A 76 -10.34 -14.58 19.15
C LYS A 76 -10.79 -13.20 18.63
N THR A 77 -12.00 -12.77 18.95
CA THR A 77 -12.63 -11.51 18.49
C THR A 77 -11.94 -10.26 19.01
N SER A 78 -11.59 -10.19 20.30
CA SER A 78 -10.94 -8.98 20.86
C SER A 78 -9.50 -8.82 20.43
N ARG A 79 -8.81 -9.93 20.13
CA ARG A 79 -7.49 -9.87 19.49
C ARG A 79 -7.57 -9.24 18.09
N ALA A 80 -8.59 -9.58 17.31
CA ALA A 80 -8.82 -8.96 16.01
C ALA A 80 -9.14 -7.46 16.14
N VAL A 81 -10.03 -7.08 17.06
CA VAL A 81 -10.37 -5.66 17.31
C VAL A 81 -9.14 -4.86 17.76
N LEU A 82 -8.28 -5.43 18.62
CA LEU A 82 -7.01 -4.80 19.02
C LEU A 82 -6.05 -4.57 17.86
N GLN A 83 -5.96 -5.53 16.94
CA GLN A 83 -5.12 -5.41 15.75
C GLN A 83 -5.65 -4.30 14.85
N ASP A 84 -6.96 -4.23 14.63
CA ASP A 84 -7.60 -3.19 13.83
C ASP A 84 -7.39 -1.79 14.47
N ILE A 85 -7.51 -1.67 15.80
CA ILE A 85 -7.22 -0.42 16.53
C ILE A 85 -5.75 -0.01 16.36
N ARG A 86 -4.83 -0.97 16.45
CA ARG A 86 -3.39 -0.71 16.25
C ARG A 86 -3.12 -0.22 14.83
N GLN A 87 -3.72 -0.86 13.83
CA GLN A 87 -3.62 -0.45 12.43
C GLN A 87 -4.17 0.96 12.21
N TYR A 88 -5.33 1.27 12.80
CA TYR A 88 -5.92 2.60 12.78
C TYR A 88 -4.96 3.66 13.34
N ASN A 89 -4.42 3.41 14.54
CA ASN A 89 -3.49 4.33 15.19
C ASN A 89 -2.18 4.50 14.40
N ASN A 90 -1.61 3.42 13.87
CA ASN A 90 -0.42 3.50 12.99
C ASN A 90 -0.67 4.35 11.75
N ARG A 91 -1.92 4.40 11.26
CA ARG A 91 -2.29 5.17 10.08
C ARG A 91 -2.49 6.66 10.38
N PHE A 92 -3.07 7.01 11.53
CA PHE A 92 -3.56 8.37 11.77
C PHE A 92 -2.95 9.11 12.96
N SER A 93 -2.24 8.43 13.87
CA SER A 93 -1.69 9.05 15.09
C SER A 93 -0.44 9.92 14.87
N GLY A 94 0.01 10.07 13.62
CA GLY A 94 1.18 10.90 13.27
C GLY A 94 2.53 10.35 13.77
N LYS A 95 2.56 9.15 14.36
CA LYS A 95 3.79 8.46 14.74
C LYS A 95 4.47 7.87 13.49
N PRO A 96 5.80 7.84 13.41
CA PRO A 96 6.50 7.20 12.31
C PRO A 96 6.09 5.73 12.23
N ARG A 97 5.67 5.28 11.04
CA ARG A 97 5.32 3.88 10.82
C ARG A 97 6.58 3.01 10.85
N PRO A 98 6.54 1.82 11.46
CA PRO A 98 7.66 0.89 11.42
C PRO A 98 7.92 0.42 9.99
N LEU A 99 9.19 0.15 9.65
CA LEU A 99 9.60 -0.30 8.32
C LEU A 99 8.87 -1.57 7.86
N THR A 100 8.48 -2.44 8.79
CA THR A 100 7.76 -3.69 8.49
C THR A 100 6.44 -3.47 7.74
N ASP A 101 5.72 -2.40 8.08
CA ASP A 101 4.44 -2.08 7.42
C ASP A 101 4.70 -1.62 5.97
N TYR A 102 5.75 -0.83 5.74
CA TYR A 102 6.15 -0.41 4.40
C TYR A 102 6.62 -1.59 3.53
N LEU A 103 7.33 -2.56 4.13
CA LEU A 103 7.79 -3.75 3.43
C LEU A 103 6.62 -4.65 2.97
N CYS A 104 5.52 -4.71 3.73
CA CYS A 104 4.33 -5.47 3.36
C CYS A 104 3.55 -4.82 2.20
N ASP A 105 3.58 -3.49 2.06
CA ASP A 105 2.94 -2.75 0.95
C ASP A 105 3.82 -2.70 -0.32
N LEU A 106 5.12 -2.97 -0.19
CA LEU A 106 6.10 -2.92 -1.27
C LEU A 106 5.79 -3.83 -2.48
N PRO A 107 5.26 -5.06 -2.34
CA PRO A 107 4.95 -5.91 -3.49
C PRO A 107 3.90 -5.29 -4.43
N LEU A 108 2.88 -4.64 -3.85
CA LEU A 108 1.82 -3.98 -4.60
C LEU A 108 2.36 -2.71 -5.29
N LEU A 109 3.13 -1.91 -4.56
CA LEU A 109 3.75 -0.70 -5.09
C LEU A 109 4.79 -1.00 -6.18
N LEU A 110 5.55 -2.08 -6.01
CA LEU A 110 6.52 -2.56 -7.00
C LEU A 110 5.82 -3.02 -8.27
N HIS A 111 4.70 -3.74 -8.17
CA HIS A 111 3.92 -4.15 -9.33
C HIS A 111 3.36 -2.95 -10.11
N LEU A 112 2.86 -1.92 -9.40
CA LEU A 112 2.40 -0.68 -10.01
C LEU A 112 3.55 0.13 -10.64
N ALA A 113 4.71 0.18 -9.99
CA ALA A 113 5.90 0.83 -10.50
C ALA A 113 6.42 0.14 -11.77
N LEU A 114 6.51 -1.20 -11.77
CA LEU A 114 6.87 -2.00 -12.93
C LEU A 114 5.97 -1.67 -14.11
N ARG A 115 4.65 -1.66 -13.91
CA ARG A 115 3.68 -1.31 -14.97
C ARG A 115 3.90 0.09 -15.55
N ARG A 116 4.37 1.05 -14.74
CA ARG A 116 4.68 2.42 -15.17
C ARG A 116 6.02 2.53 -15.91
N VAL A 117 7.00 1.72 -15.53
CA VAL A 117 8.30 1.61 -16.21
C VAL A 117 8.16 1.02 -17.63
N PHE A 118 7.14 0.21 -17.89
CA PHE A 118 6.81 -0.29 -19.24
C PHE A 118 6.06 0.70 -20.14
N THR A 119 5.98 1.98 -19.77
CA THR A 119 5.49 3.03 -20.68
C THR A 119 6.60 3.46 -21.65
N MET A 120 6.25 4.04 -22.81
CA MET A 120 7.22 4.50 -23.82
C MET A 120 8.32 5.41 -23.22
N GLY A 121 7.97 6.26 -22.24
CA GLY A 121 8.94 7.09 -21.52
C GLY A 121 9.82 6.32 -20.52
N GLY A 122 9.31 5.26 -19.90
CA GLY A 122 10.07 4.41 -18.99
C GLY A 122 11.11 3.54 -19.71
N LEU A 123 10.80 3.07 -20.93
CA LEU A 123 11.74 2.36 -21.80
C LEU A 123 12.95 3.24 -22.19
N VAL A 124 12.73 4.52 -22.47
CA VAL A 124 13.81 5.49 -22.72
C VAL A 124 14.69 5.67 -21.49
N TRP A 125 14.10 5.74 -20.29
CA TRP A 125 14.85 5.88 -19.05
C TRP A 125 15.71 4.64 -18.74
N ILE A 126 15.18 3.44 -19.00
CA ILE A 126 15.94 2.19 -18.92
C ILE A 126 17.11 2.19 -19.92
N PHE A 127 16.87 2.62 -21.16
CA PHE A 127 17.91 2.71 -22.18
C PHE A 127 19.04 3.68 -21.79
N CYS A 128 18.70 4.86 -21.27
CA CYS A 128 19.68 5.81 -20.75
C CYS A 128 20.48 5.24 -19.57
N LEU A 129 19.81 4.55 -18.64
CA LEU A 129 20.47 3.89 -17.50
C LEU A 129 21.48 2.85 -17.97
N ARG A 130 21.14 2.06 -18.99
CA ARG A 130 22.06 1.11 -19.62
C ARG A 130 23.31 1.80 -20.17
N ILE A 131 23.15 2.88 -20.93
CA ILE A 131 24.30 3.64 -21.46
C ILE A 131 25.20 4.14 -20.32
N ILE A 132 24.62 4.62 -19.22
CA ILE A 132 25.38 5.09 -18.05
C ILE A 132 26.15 3.94 -17.40
N VAL A 133 25.52 2.78 -17.19
CA VAL A 133 26.16 1.59 -16.60
C VAL A 133 27.30 1.07 -17.49
N CYS A 134 27.07 0.96 -18.80
CA CYS A 134 28.11 0.57 -19.76
C CYS A 134 29.27 1.57 -19.82
N SER A 135 28.96 2.88 -19.80
CA SER A 135 29.97 3.94 -19.79
C SER A 135 30.80 3.92 -18.51
N PHE A 136 30.15 3.73 -17.36
CA PHE A 136 30.81 3.59 -16.07
C PHE A 136 31.69 2.33 -16.02
N GLY A 137 31.19 1.20 -16.50
CA GLY A 137 31.97 -0.03 -16.64
C GLY A 137 33.20 0.14 -17.53
N ALA A 138 33.05 0.81 -18.69
CA ALA A 138 34.16 1.12 -19.58
C ALA A 138 35.20 2.04 -18.92
N ILE A 139 34.77 3.07 -18.20
CA ILE A 139 35.65 3.97 -17.44
C ILE A 139 36.38 3.21 -16.34
N MET A 140 35.69 2.37 -15.58
CA MET A 140 36.30 1.53 -14.55
C MET A 140 37.33 0.57 -15.13
N CYS A 141 37.05 -0.05 -16.28
CA CYS A 141 37.99 -0.90 -17.00
C CYS A 141 39.23 -0.14 -17.48
N LEU A 142 39.07 1.09 -17.98
CA LEU A 142 40.19 1.91 -18.48
C LEU A 142 41.05 2.49 -17.35
N SER A 143 40.47 2.72 -16.18
CA SER A 143 41.13 3.35 -15.02
C SER A 143 41.91 2.41 -14.11
N SER A 144 41.78 1.08 -14.27
CA SER A 144 42.39 0.09 -13.35
C SER A 144 43.69 -0.52 -13.91
N PRO A 145 44.80 -0.53 -13.14
CA PRO A 145 46.06 -1.19 -13.54
C PRO A 145 46.03 -2.73 -13.37
N PHE A 146 44.89 -3.32 -13.00
CA PHE A 146 44.74 -4.76 -12.68
C PHE A 146 43.97 -5.55 -13.75
N ALA A 147 44.27 -5.33 -15.03
CA ALA A 147 43.62 -6.00 -16.16
C ALA A 147 44.05 -7.49 -16.37
N VAL A 148 44.23 -8.28 -15.29
CA VAL A 148 44.68 -9.69 -15.39
C VAL A 148 43.86 -10.69 -14.55
N PHE A 149 42.83 -10.28 -13.79
CA PHE A 149 42.03 -11.20 -12.96
C PHE A 149 40.50 -11.15 -13.17
N ALA A 150 40.00 -10.48 -14.22
CA ALA A 150 38.56 -10.29 -14.43
C ALA A 150 37.99 -11.12 -15.60
N ASP A 151 38.46 -12.35 -15.82
CA ASP A 151 38.14 -13.08 -17.05
C ASP A 151 36.80 -13.87 -17.10
N PRO A 152 36.15 -14.26 -15.98
CA PRO A 152 34.82 -14.91 -16.09
C PRO A 152 33.65 -14.00 -15.69
N LEU A 153 33.80 -13.18 -14.65
CA LEU A 153 32.69 -12.45 -14.03
C LEU A 153 32.22 -11.25 -14.87
N CYS A 154 33.14 -10.59 -15.57
CA CYS A 154 32.81 -9.48 -16.47
C CYS A 154 31.97 -9.95 -17.67
N GLY A 155 32.33 -11.11 -18.25
CA GLY A 155 31.57 -11.75 -19.31
C GLY A 155 30.18 -12.22 -18.86
N ILE A 156 30.08 -12.78 -17.64
CA ILE A 156 28.78 -13.18 -17.07
C ILE A 156 27.89 -11.95 -16.81
N LEU A 157 28.45 -10.84 -16.30
CA LEU A 157 27.66 -9.63 -16.05
C LEU A 157 27.17 -8.99 -17.36
N SER A 158 27.99 -9.00 -18.41
CA SER A 158 27.58 -8.54 -19.74
C SER A 158 26.48 -9.41 -20.35
N THR A 159 26.60 -10.74 -20.23
CA THR A 159 25.57 -11.65 -20.73
C THR A 159 24.26 -11.53 -19.95
N ILE A 160 24.32 -11.28 -18.63
CA ILE A 160 23.12 -11.00 -17.82
C ILE A 160 22.46 -9.69 -18.26
N ASP A 161 23.22 -8.61 -18.50
CA ASP A 161 22.68 -7.35 -19.03
C ASP A 161 21.97 -7.55 -20.38
N ASP A 162 22.62 -8.26 -21.31
CA ASP A 162 22.05 -8.56 -22.62
C ASP A 162 20.76 -9.42 -22.52
N LEU A 163 20.73 -10.42 -21.64
CA LEU A 163 19.53 -11.24 -21.40
C LEU A 163 18.38 -10.44 -20.78
N VAL A 164 18.67 -9.54 -19.84
CA VAL A 164 17.67 -8.64 -19.25
C VAL A 164 17.08 -7.73 -20.34
N VAL A 165 17.92 -7.20 -21.23
CA VAL A 165 17.47 -6.35 -22.34
C VAL A 165 16.60 -7.14 -23.33
N ILE A 166 17.01 -8.35 -23.72
CA ILE A 166 16.21 -9.20 -24.60
C ILE A 166 14.85 -9.50 -23.97
N PHE A 167 14.82 -9.83 -22.68
CA PHE A 167 13.58 -10.10 -21.96
C PHE A 167 12.67 -8.85 -21.89
N LEU A 168 13.23 -7.67 -21.64
CA LEU A 168 12.48 -6.41 -21.64
C LEU A 168 11.93 -6.05 -23.04
N LEU A 169 12.69 -6.30 -24.10
CA LEU A 169 12.23 -6.10 -25.48
C LEU A 169 11.13 -7.08 -25.87
N LEU A 170 11.22 -8.34 -25.45
CA LEU A 170 10.17 -9.34 -25.66
C LEU A 170 8.88 -8.93 -24.93
N ILE A 171 8.97 -8.50 -23.68
CA ILE A 171 7.82 -7.98 -22.92
C ILE A 171 7.22 -6.75 -23.62
N CYS A 172 8.06 -5.85 -24.12
CA CYS A 172 7.62 -4.67 -24.86
C CYS A 172 6.88 -5.06 -26.15
N MET A 173 7.47 -5.95 -26.95
CA MET A 173 6.85 -6.49 -28.17
C MET A 173 5.51 -7.19 -27.89
N ILE A 174 5.42 -7.98 -26.82
CA ILE A 174 4.18 -8.64 -26.42
C ILE A 174 3.12 -7.60 -26.04
N ASN A 175 3.46 -6.58 -25.26
CA ASN A 175 2.51 -5.53 -24.88
C ASN A 175 2.05 -4.69 -26.08
N ILE A 176 2.97 -4.33 -26.98
CA ILE A 176 2.65 -3.61 -28.22
C ILE A 176 1.72 -4.46 -29.10
N LEU A 177 2.03 -5.76 -29.28
CA LEU A 177 1.19 -6.67 -30.03
C LEU A 177 -0.20 -6.86 -29.40
N GLN A 178 -0.28 -6.88 -28.07
CA GLN A 178 -1.56 -6.93 -27.36
C GLN A 178 -2.36 -5.64 -27.53
N GLN A 179 -1.71 -4.48 -27.53
CA GLN A 179 -2.35 -3.18 -27.78
C GLN A 179 -2.90 -3.12 -29.21
N PHE A 180 -2.11 -3.49 -30.22
CA PHE A 180 -2.57 -3.56 -31.61
C PHE A 180 -3.72 -4.56 -31.79
N ARG A 181 -3.68 -5.69 -31.09
CA ARG A 181 -4.79 -6.65 -31.10
C ARG A 181 -6.06 -6.07 -30.44
N SER A 182 -5.92 -5.32 -29.34
CA SER A 182 -7.03 -4.66 -28.66
C SER A 182 -7.64 -3.52 -29.50
N GLU A 183 -6.80 -2.74 -30.18
CA GLU A 183 -7.21 -1.68 -31.11
C GLU A 183 -7.86 -2.27 -32.38
N GLY A 184 -7.32 -3.37 -32.90
CA GLY A 184 -7.97 -4.13 -33.99
C GLY A 184 -9.33 -4.68 -33.59
N MET A 185 -9.47 -5.19 -32.37
CA MET A 185 -10.73 -5.77 -31.89
C MET A 185 -11.80 -4.72 -31.59
N THR A 186 -11.40 -3.53 -31.13
CA THR A 186 -12.30 -2.38 -30.95
C THR A 186 -12.76 -1.80 -32.28
N MET A 187 -11.87 -1.67 -33.26
CA MET A 187 -12.21 -1.23 -34.63
C MET A 187 -13.21 -2.18 -35.32
N VAL A 188 -13.02 -3.49 -35.19
CA VAL A 188 -13.94 -4.50 -35.74
C VAL A 188 -15.31 -4.45 -35.05
N HIS A 189 -15.35 -4.25 -33.73
CA HIS A 189 -16.60 -4.14 -32.98
C HIS A 189 -17.39 -2.87 -33.35
N THR A 190 -16.71 -1.73 -33.51
CA THR A 190 -17.34 -0.47 -33.96
C THR A 190 -17.88 -0.57 -35.39
N ALA A 191 -17.12 -1.20 -36.31
CA ALA A 191 -17.57 -1.43 -37.67
C ALA A 191 -18.79 -2.37 -37.74
N THR A 192 -18.86 -3.37 -36.87
CA THR A 192 -20.00 -4.31 -36.81
C THR A 192 -21.25 -3.63 -36.23
N GLN A 193 -21.08 -2.75 -35.24
CA GLN A 193 -22.17 -1.98 -34.65
C GLN A 193 -22.73 -0.91 -35.59
N SER A 194 -21.91 -0.24 -36.40
CA SER A 194 -22.39 0.74 -37.39
C SER A 194 -23.23 0.07 -38.48
N ILE A 195 -22.80 -1.09 -38.98
CA ILE A 195 -23.53 -1.85 -40.00
C ILE A 195 -24.90 -2.32 -39.48
N LEU A 196 -25.01 -2.71 -38.20
CA LEU A 196 -26.28 -3.15 -37.61
C LEU A 196 -27.25 -2.00 -37.33
N SER A 197 -26.76 -0.77 -37.18
CA SER A 197 -27.58 0.43 -36.94
C SER A 197 -28.17 1.07 -38.20
N GLU A 198 -27.67 0.67 -39.38
CA GLU A 198 -28.13 1.15 -40.68
C GLU A 198 -29.07 0.15 -41.40
N SER A 199 -29.47 -0.93 -40.72
CA SER A 199 -30.36 -1.99 -41.26
C SER A 199 -31.77 -1.91 -40.66
#